data_AF-A0AAD7B0Y5-F1
#
_entry.id   AF-A0AAD7B0Y5-F1
#
_cell.length_a   1.000
_cell.length_b   1.000
_cell.length_c   1.000
_cell.angle_alpha   90.00
_cell.angle_beta   90.00
_cell.angle_gamma   90.00
#
_symmetry.space_group_name_H-M   'P 1'
#
loop_
_entity.id
_entity.type
_entity.pdbx_description
1 polymer ?
#
loop_
_entity_poly.entity_id
_entity_poly.type
_entity_poly.pdbx_seq_one_letter_code
_entity_poly.pdbx_strand_id
1 'polypeptide(L)'
;MTIGTFSVLHDTRPEDTSLPAFMVSTTRGFLPRSEPIVALPKEFDVLESILARMPVKTLDGSPGLLAQFTLGETVLKELPDLTWAIEKYADNLPLQNALYRDYAFLASAYLLEPCHERVLKESPTGWAARRCRRISLCPSLVVLKLRVLSSSLLD
;
A
#
# COMPACT_ATOMS: atom_id res chain seq x y z
N MET A 1 25.42 1.18 -28.34
CA MET A 1 24.28 1.60 -27.50
C MET A 1 23.02 1.34 -28.28
N THR A 2 22.31 0.25 -27.99
CA THR A 2 20.98 0.00 -28.54
C THR A 2 20.03 1.00 -27.89
N ILE A 3 19.47 1.90 -28.70
CA ILE A 3 18.37 2.77 -28.29
C ILE A 3 17.21 1.82 -27.99
N GLY A 4 16.89 1.61 -26.72
CA GLY A 4 15.77 0.78 -26.32
C GLY A 4 14.50 1.39 -26.90
N THR A 5 13.87 0.69 -27.84
CA THR A 5 12.58 1.09 -28.38
C THR A 5 11.54 0.97 -27.29
N PHE A 6 10.91 2.10 -26.94
CA PHE A 6 9.86 2.14 -25.94
C PHE A 6 8.61 1.42 -26.49
N SER A 7 8.21 0.31 -25.87
CA SER A 7 7.05 -0.48 -26.31
C SER A 7 5.75 0.19 -25.88
N VAL A 8 5.12 0.89 -26.82
CA VAL A 8 3.78 1.46 -26.64
C VAL A 8 2.73 0.39 -26.96
N LEU A 9 1.80 0.13 -26.03
CA LEU A 9 0.66 -0.74 -26.29
C LEU A 9 -0.40 0.01 -27.10
N HIS A 10 -0.82 -0.57 -28.22
CA HIS A 10 -1.96 -0.07 -29.00
C HIS A 10 -3.31 -0.61 -28.49
N ASP A 11 -3.28 -1.77 -27.84
CA ASP A 11 -4.43 -2.40 -27.18
C ASP A 11 -4.08 -2.67 -25.72
N THR A 12 -4.95 -2.26 -24.81
CA THR A 12 -4.77 -2.36 -23.36
C THR A 12 -4.88 -3.78 -22.82
N ARG A 13 -5.47 -4.75 -23.55
CA ARG A 13 -5.60 -6.16 -23.13
C ARG A 13 -5.97 -6.34 -21.64
N PRO A 14 -7.15 -5.83 -21.21
CA PRO A 14 -7.50 -5.75 -19.79
C PRO A 14 -7.65 -7.12 -19.10
N GLU A 15 -7.97 -8.17 -19.87
CA GLU A 15 -8.16 -9.55 -19.36
C GLU A 15 -6.84 -10.27 -19.07
N ASP A 16 -5.71 -9.74 -19.55
CA ASP A 16 -4.41 -10.37 -19.39
C ASP A 16 -3.77 -10.00 -18.05
N THR A 17 -3.79 -10.97 -17.13
CA THR A 17 -3.23 -10.86 -15.77
C THR A 17 -1.71 -11.06 -15.73
N SER A 18 -1.09 -11.53 -16.82
CA SER A 18 0.37 -11.72 -16.89
C SER A 18 1.12 -10.44 -17.25
N LEU A 19 0.39 -9.42 -17.72
CA LEU A 19 0.98 -8.14 -18.12
C LEU A 19 0.91 -7.12 -16.97
N PRO A 20 1.95 -6.28 -16.78
CA PRO A 20 1.96 -5.24 -15.75
C PRO A 20 0.75 -4.30 -15.85
N ALA A 21 0.25 -3.83 -14.72
CA ALA A 21 -0.89 -2.90 -14.68
C ALA A 21 -0.55 -1.54 -15.33
N PHE A 22 0.70 -1.07 -15.16
CA PHE A 22 1.19 0.18 -15.72
C PHE A 22 2.06 -0.07 -16.95
N MET A 23 1.47 0.12 -18.14
CA MET A 23 2.19 0.21 -19.40
C MET A 23 1.64 1.39 -20.18
N VAL A 24 2.50 2.07 -20.96
CA VAL A 24 2.03 3.19 -21.75
C VAL A 24 1.21 2.68 -22.93
N SER A 25 -0.02 3.16 -22.99
CA SER A 25 -0.95 2.85 -24.06
C SER A 25 -1.36 4.10 -24.83
N THR A 26 -1.74 3.95 -26.09
CA THR A 26 -2.23 5.07 -26.90
C THR A 26 -3.59 5.60 -26.43
N THR A 27 -4.41 4.74 -25.78
CA THR A 27 -5.77 5.08 -25.34
C THR A 27 -5.81 5.69 -23.94
N ARG A 28 -4.99 5.20 -23.01
CA ARG A 28 -4.98 5.61 -21.60
C ARG A 28 -3.70 6.33 -21.15
N GLY A 29 -2.71 6.47 -22.03
CA GLY A 29 -1.45 7.13 -21.71
C GLY A 29 -0.71 6.37 -20.60
N PHE A 30 -0.39 7.05 -19.50
CA PHE A 30 0.26 6.50 -18.30
C PHE A 30 -0.71 5.89 -17.27
N LEU A 31 -2.02 5.98 -17.51
CA LEU A 31 -3.00 5.36 -16.63
C LEU A 31 -2.93 3.82 -16.75
N PRO A 32 -3.36 3.10 -15.70
CA PRO A 32 -3.42 1.64 -15.74
C PRO A 32 -4.21 1.12 -16.94
N ARG A 33 -3.81 -0.06 -17.45
CA ARG A 33 -4.45 -0.70 -18.61
C ARG A 33 -5.93 -1.04 -18.34
N SER A 34 -6.25 -1.43 -17.11
CA SER A 34 -7.59 -1.82 -16.65
C SER A 34 -8.05 -0.96 -15.46
N GLU A 35 -9.33 -1.07 -15.11
CA GLU A 35 -9.85 -0.44 -13.89
C GLU A 35 -9.18 -1.02 -12.64
N PRO A 36 -8.94 -0.21 -11.61
CA PRO A 36 -8.29 -0.67 -10.39
C PRO A 36 -9.16 -1.71 -9.69
N ILE A 37 -8.53 -2.74 -9.16
CA ILE A 37 -9.21 -3.74 -8.32
C ILE A 37 -9.65 -3.05 -7.03
N VAL A 38 -10.96 -3.08 -6.78
CA VAL A 38 -11.61 -2.47 -5.62
C VAL A 38 -11.79 -3.46 -4.47
N ALA A 39 -12.07 -4.72 -4.79
CA ALA A 39 -12.27 -5.78 -3.80
C ALA A 39 -11.19 -6.86 -3.97
N LEU A 40 -10.48 -7.13 -2.89
CA LEU A 40 -9.48 -8.17 -2.78
C LEU A 40 -10.15 -9.54 -2.50
N PRO A 41 -9.42 -10.64 -2.74
CA PRO A 41 -9.84 -11.96 -2.31
C PRO A 41 -10.06 -12.03 -0.80
N LYS A 42 -10.93 -12.96 -0.37
CA LYS A 42 -11.38 -13.13 1.03
C LYS A 42 -10.23 -13.31 2.03
N GLU A 43 -9.09 -13.83 1.57
CA GLU A 43 -7.89 -13.97 2.38
C GLU A 43 -7.38 -12.62 2.94
N PHE A 44 -7.71 -11.51 2.28
CA PHE A 44 -7.30 -10.15 2.64
C PHE A 44 -8.40 -9.33 3.33
N ASP A 45 -9.54 -9.92 3.69
CA ASP A 45 -10.67 -9.22 4.35
C ASP A 45 -10.22 -8.45 5.61
N VAL A 46 -9.26 -9.02 6.35
CA VAL A 46 -8.70 -8.37 7.55
C VAL A 46 -7.92 -7.11 7.18
N LEU A 47 -7.14 -7.14 6.10
CA LEU A 47 -6.39 -5.99 5.61
C LEU A 47 -7.35 -4.90 5.12
N GLU A 48 -8.37 -5.26 4.34
CA GLU A 48 -9.39 -4.31 3.88
C GLU A 48 -10.16 -3.67 5.03
N SER A 49 -10.54 -4.47 6.03
CA SER A 49 -11.22 -3.98 7.25
C SER A 49 -10.39 -2.94 8.00
N ILE A 50 -9.07 -3.15 8.12
CA ILE A 50 -8.17 -2.18 8.73
C ILE A 50 -8.10 -0.92 7.87
N LEU A 51 -7.94 -1.05 6.56
CA LEU A 51 -7.85 0.10 5.64
C LEU A 51 -9.13 0.93 5.61
N ALA A 52 -10.31 0.31 5.67
CA ALA A 52 -11.59 1.00 5.73
C ALA A 52 -11.77 1.81 7.03
N ARG A 53 -11.25 1.31 8.15
CA ARG A 53 -11.30 1.97 9.47
C ARG A 53 -10.14 2.93 9.72
N MET A 54 -9.10 2.89 8.90
CA MET A 54 -7.89 3.69 9.04
C MET A 54 -8.11 5.22 8.98
N PRO A 55 -8.94 5.79 8.09
CA PRO A 55 -8.98 7.23 7.87
C PRO A 55 -9.26 8.05 9.13
N VAL A 56 -8.73 9.28 9.21
CA VAL A 56 -9.01 10.20 10.33
C VAL A 56 -10.51 10.42 10.48
N LYS A 57 -11.24 10.53 9.37
CA LYS A 57 -12.69 10.61 9.34
C LYS A 57 -13.22 9.55 8.38
N THR A 58 -14.03 8.65 8.89
CA THR A 58 -14.67 7.61 8.06
C THR A 58 -15.76 8.23 7.17
N LEU A 59 -16.28 7.45 6.22
CA LEU A 59 -17.40 7.86 5.38
C LEU A 59 -18.63 8.27 6.20
N ASP A 60 -18.84 7.61 7.34
CA ASP A 60 -19.91 7.91 8.29
C ASP A 60 -19.67 9.18 9.11
N GLY A 61 -18.50 9.80 8.97
CA GLY A 61 -18.09 10.99 9.70
C GLY A 61 -17.51 10.73 11.09
N SER A 62 -17.46 9.47 11.52
CA SER A 62 -16.88 9.02 12.79
C SER A 62 -15.35 9.09 12.77
N PRO A 63 -14.69 9.28 13.93
CA PRO A 63 -13.23 9.25 14.01
C PRO A 63 -12.72 7.81 13.81
N GLY A 64 -11.88 7.59 12.79
CA GLY A 64 -11.26 6.28 12.55
C GLY A 64 -9.98 6.07 13.36
N LEU A 65 -9.23 5.03 13.02
CA LEU A 65 -8.07 4.56 13.80
C LEU A 65 -6.97 5.63 13.88
N LEU A 66 -6.70 6.35 12.78
CA LEU A 66 -5.69 7.42 12.75
C LEU A 66 -6.08 8.65 13.58
N ALA A 67 -7.37 8.89 13.81
CA ALA A 67 -7.81 9.97 14.70
C ALA A 67 -7.60 9.62 16.18
N GLN A 68 -7.61 8.33 16.50
CA GLN A 68 -7.46 7.80 17.85
C GLN A 68 -6.02 7.39 18.18
N PHE A 69 -5.12 7.38 17.19
CA PHE A 69 -3.74 6.91 17.30
C PHE A 69 -3.62 5.44 17.75
N THR A 70 -4.56 4.60 17.31
CA THR A 70 -4.66 3.18 17.69
C THR A 70 -4.34 2.23 16.55
N LEU A 71 -3.92 2.73 15.37
CA LEU A 71 -3.63 1.89 14.21
C LEU A 71 -2.49 0.92 14.49
N GLY A 72 -1.40 1.38 15.11
CA GLY A 72 -0.25 0.53 15.40
C GLY A 72 -0.58 -0.69 16.26
N GLU A 73 -1.36 -0.51 17.32
CA GLU A 73 -1.83 -1.63 18.16
C GLU A 73 -2.78 -2.55 17.41
N THR A 74 -3.69 -1.97 16.62
CA THR A 74 -4.68 -2.71 15.84
C THR A 74 -4.00 -3.65 14.84
N VAL A 75 -2.99 -3.15 14.12
CA VAL A 75 -2.22 -3.95 13.17
C VAL A 75 -1.51 -5.12 13.87
N LEU A 76 -0.89 -4.89 15.03
CA LEU A 76 -0.20 -5.96 15.77
C LEU A 76 -1.14 -7.03 16.34
N LYS A 77 -2.38 -6.66 16.69
CA LYS A 77 -3.38 -7.57 17.26
C LYS A 77 -4.17 -8.33 16.19
N GLU A 78 -4.53 -7.64 15.11
CA GLU A 78 -5.50 -8.15 14.13
C GLU A 78 -4.86 -8.69 12.85
N LEU A 79 -3.72 -8.17 12.38
CA LEU A 79 -3.15 -8.56 11.08
C LEU A 79 -2.34 -9.87 11.19
N PRO A 80 -2.82 -11.00 10.64
CA PRO A 80 -2.08 -12.25 10.65
C PRO A 80 -0.95 -12.24 9.60
N ASP A 81 -0.15 -13.29 9.59
CA ASP A 81 0.79 -13.52 8.50
C ASP A 81 0.07 -13.97 7.22
N LEU A 82 0.04 -13.08 6.21
CA LEU A 82 -0.61 -13.30 4.91
C LEU A 82 0.38 -13.66 3.80
N THR A 83 1.64 -13.98 4.13
CA THR A 83 2.69 -14.29 3.13
C THR A 83 2.27 -15.41 2.18
N TRP A 84 1.62 -16.46 2.70
CA TRP A 84 1.09 -17.57 1.90
C TRP A 84 0.03 -17.14 0.88
N ALA A 85 -0.81 -16.15 1.23
CA ALA A 85 -1.86 -15.65 0.35
C ALA A 85 -1.26 -14.79 -0.76
N ILE A 86 -0.20 -14.04 -0.46
CA ILE A 86 0.56 -13.25 -1.46
C ILE A 86 1.22 -14.19 -2.48
N GLU A 87 1.87 -15.26 -2.02
CA GLU A 87 2.51 -16.26 -2.88
C GLU A 87 1.50 -16.96 -3.79
N LYS A 88 0.31 -17.30 -3.27
CA LYS A 88 -0.78 -17.91 -4.05
C LYS A 88 -1.19 -17.07 -5.27
N TYR A 89 -1.09 -15.74 -5.18
CA TYR A 89 -1.49 -14.82 -6.25
C TYR A 89 -0.29 -14.17 -6.96
N ALA A 90 0.92 -14.74 -6.86
CA ALA A 90 2.14 -14.18 -7.46
C ALA A 90 2.03 -13.93 -8.97
N ASP A 91 1.36 -14.84 -9.69
CA ASP A 91 1.23 -14.78 -11.16
C ASP A 91 0.23 -13.72 -11.65
N ASN A 92 -0.57 -13.14 -10.75
CA ASN A 92 -1.58 -12.14 -11.11
C ASN A 92 -1.05 -10.72 -10.86
N LEU A 93 -0.38 -10.14 -11.85
CA LEU A 93 0.28 -8.84 -11.73
C LEU A 93 -0.70 -7.68 -11.39
N PRO A 94 -1.91 -7.59 -11.97
CA PRO A 94 -2.90 -6.60 -11.55
C PRO A 94 -3.25 -6.70 -10.07
N LEU A 95 -3.42 -7.92 -9.54
CA LEU A 95 -3.73 -8.15 -8.14
C LEU A 95 -2.54 -7.84 -7.22
N GLN A 96 -1.33 -8.21 -7.62
CA GLN A 96 -0.10 -7.84 -6.90
C GLN A 96 0.06 -6.33 -6.78
N ASN A 97 -0.29 -5.57 -7.83
CA ASN A 97 -0.27 -4.11 -7.79
C ASN A 97 -1.32 -3.54 -6.82
N ALA A 98 -2.51 -4.12 -6.76
CA ALA A 98 -3.54 -3.71 -5.80
C ALA A 98 -3.09 -4.00 -4.35
N LEU A 99 -2.50 -5.17 -4.09
CA LEU A 99 -1.92 -5.51 -2.79
C LEU A 99 -0.78 -4.55 -2.42
N TYR A 100 0.12 -4.25 -3.36
CA TYR A 100 1.21 -3.31 -3.14
C TYR A 100 0.70 -1.92 -2.74
N ARG A 101 -0.32 -1.40 -3.46
CA ARG A 101 -1.00 -0.13 -3.11
C ARG A 101 -1.49 -0.13 -1.67
N ASP A 102 -2.22 -1.17 -1.30
CA ASP A 102 -2.90 -1.28 0.00
C ASP A 102 -1.90 -1.43 1.16
N TYR A 103 -0.88 -2.27 0.98
CA TYR A 103 0.22 -2.38 1.93
C TYR A 103 1.07 -1.11 2.03
N ALA A 104 1.28 -0.38 0.94
CA ALA A 104 2.01 0.89 0.96
C ALA A 104 1.25 1.96 1.77
N PHE A 105 -0.08 2.03 1.62
CA PHE A 105 -0.91 2.90 2.44
C PHE A 105 -0.87 2.50 3.92
N LEU A 106 -1.02 1.22 4.24
CA LEU A 106 -0.95 0.75 5.63
C LEU A 106 0.43 1.03 6.25
N ALA A 107 1.51 0.75 5.52
CA ALA A 107 2.88 0.94 6.00
C ALA A 107 3.20 2.42 6.24
N SER A 108 2.80 3.30 5.32
CA SER A 108 3.01 4.73 5.48
C SER A 108 2.22 5.28 6.67
N ALA A 109 0.96 4.87 6.84
CA ALA A 109 0.14 5.25 7.99
C ALA A 109 0.74 4.77 9.31
N TYR A 110 1.16 3.50 9.39
CA TYR A 110 1.81 2.92 10.56
C TYR A 110 3.10 3.66 10.96
N LEU A 111 3.93 4.03 9.99
CA LEU A 111 5.18 4.75 10.25
C LEU A 111 4.94 6.21 10.68
N LEU A 112 3.92 6.86 10.12
CA LEU A 112 3.67 8.29 10.32
C LEU A 112 2.75 8.60 11.51
N GLU A 113 1.89 7.67 11.93
CA GLU A 113 0.97 7.83 13.07
C GLU A 113 1.65 8.44 14.32
N PRO A 114 2.75 7.88 14.86
CA PRO A 114 3.40 8.43 16.05
C PRO A 114 4.04 9.81 15.82
N CYS A 115 4.40 10.14 14.57
CA CYS A 115 4.88 11.48 14.24
C CYS A 115 3.73 12.48 14.15
N HIS A 116 2.56 12.06 13.63
CA HIS A 116 1.35 12.88 13.61
C HIS A 116 0.85 13.19 15.02
N GLU A 117 0.82 12.19 15.90
CA GLU A 117 0.42 12.34 17.30
C GLU A 117 1.27 13.39 18.03
N ARG A 118 2.59 13.34 17.85
CA ARG A 118 3.53 14.29 18.46
C ARG A 118 3.35 15.70 17.95
N VAL A 119 3.09 15.88 16.65
CA VAL A 119 2.84 17.22 16.06
C VAL A 119 1.54 17.83 16.58
N LEU A 120 0.55 17.02 16.96
CA LEU A 120 -0.70 17.53 17.54
C LEU A 120 -0.58 17.83 19.05
N LYS A 121 0.27 17.10 19.77
CA LYS A 121 0.52 17.32 21.21
C LYS A 121 1.54 18.42 21.49
N GLU A 122 2.58 18.54 20.66
CA GLU A 122 3.61 19.56 20.75
C GLU A 122 3.21 20.76 19.86
N SER A 123 3.35 21.98 20.36
CA SER A 123 2.98 23.20 19.63
C SER A 123 3.71 23.33 18.27
N PRO A 124 3.17 24.07 17.28
CA PRO A 124 3.59 24.04 15.87
C PRO A 124 4.94 24.72 15.59
N THR A 125 5.84 24.77 16.58
CA THR A 125 7.23 25.08 16.32
C THR A 125 7.85 23.88 15.61
N GLY A 126 8.33 24.08 14.37
CA GLY A 126 8.79 23.07 13.41
C GLY A 126 9.98 22.18 13.84
N TRP A 127 10.18 21.97 15.13
CA TRP A 127 11.13 21.06 15.76
C TRP A 127 10.61 19.63 15.87
N ALA A 128 9.29 19.42 15.98
CA ALA A 128 8.68 18.08 16.03
C ALA A 128 8.95 17.28 14.74
N ALA A 129 8.91 17.92 13.58
CA ALA A 129 9.24 17.31 12.29
C ALA A 129 10.71 16.84 12.19
N ARG A 130 11.65 17.50 12.90
CA ARG A 130 13.08 17.13 12.84
C ARG A 130 13.45 15.95 13.73
N ARG A 131 12.59 15.56 14.70
CA ARG A 131 12.87 14.50 15.68
C ARG A 131 12.17 13.17 15.40
N CYS A 132 11.43 13.07 14.30
CA CYS A 132 10.96 11.83 13.69
C CYS A 132 12.14 11.01 13.07
N ARG A 133 13.30 10.93 13.75
CA ARG A 133 14.48 10.13 13.36
C ARG A 133 14.64 8.85 14.19
N ARG A 134 13.80 8.62 15.20
CA ARG A 134 13.93 7.48 16.15
C ARG A 134 12.90 6.36 15.98
N ILE A 135 12.08 6.41 14.93
CA ILE A 135 11.17 5.30 14.54
C ILE A 135 11.88 4.27 13.65
N SER A 136 13.14 4.51 13.29
CA SER A 136 13.98 3.58 12.51
C SER A 136 14.33 2.27 13.23
N LEU A 137 13.84 2.00 14.45
CA LEU A 137 14.21 0.80 15.22
C LEU A 137 13.17 -0.34 15.20
N CYS A 138 11.95 -0.13 14.69
CA CYS A 138 10.98 -1.22 14.46
C CYS A 138 10.32 -1.25 13.05
N PRO A 139 11.01 -0.96 11.92
CA PRO A 139 10.43 -1.22 10.60
C PRO A 139 10.45 -2.72 10.21
N SER A 140 11.10 -3.58 11.00
CA SER A 140 11.49 -4.92 10.53
C SER A 140 10.31 -5.79 10.08
N LEU A 141 9.13 -5.73 10.71
CA LEU A 141 8.00 -6.57 10.29
C LEU A 141 7.30 -6.08 9.01
N VAL A 142 7.09 -4.77 8.87
CA VAL A 142 6.36 -4.20 7.72
C VAL A 142 7.27 -4.12 6.50
N VAL A 143 8.56 -3.79 6.69
CA VAL A 143 9.54 -3.74 5.60
C VAL A 143 9.92 -5.14 5.13
N LEU A 144 9.96 -6.18 5.98
CA LEU A 144 10.14 -7.56 5.49
C LEU A 144 8.98 -7.98 4.57
N LYS A 145 7.74 -7.67 4.96
CA LYS A 145 6.54 -8.04 4.19
C LYS A 145 6.44 -7.31 2.86
N LEU A 146 6.85 -6.03 2.80
CA LEU A 146 6.96 -5.29 1.54
C LEU A 146 8.15 -5.76 0.67
N ARG A 147 9.22 -6.30 1.26
CA ARG A 147 10.36 -6.83 0.51
C ARG A 147 9.98 -8.06 -0.31
N VAL A 148 9.09 -8.91 0.22
CA VAL A 148 8.52 -10.06 -0.52
C VAL A 148 7.81 -9.56 -1.79
N LEU A 149 6.99 -8.50 -1.70
CA LEU A 149 6.28 -7.93 -2.86
C LEU A 149 7.20 -7.27 -3.89
N SER A 150 8.31 -6.65 -3.46
CA SER A 150 9.24 -5.97 -4.38
C SER A 150 10.10 -6.94 -5.19
N SER A 151 10.39 -8.13 -4.68
CA SER A 151 11.16 -9.14 -5.41
C SER A 151 10.34 -9.81 -6.51
N SER A 152 9.00 -9.91 -6.35
CA SER A 152 8.10 -10.51 -7.35
C SER A 152 7.75 -9.59 -8.52
N LEU A 153 8.07 -8.30 -8.44
CA LEU A 153 7.66 -7.26 -9.41
C LEU A 153 8.83 -6.76 -10.30
N LEU A 154 10.05 -7.21 -10.04
CA LEU A 154 11.29 -6.75 -10.70
C LEU A 154 12.09 -7.87 -11.39
N ASP A 155 11.61 -9.11 -11.36
CA ASP A 155 12.08 -10.22 -12.21
C ASP A 155 11.12 -10.41 -13.40
#